data_AF-A0A0J1FB39-F1
#
_entry.id   AF-A0A0J1FB39-F1
#
_cell.length_a   1.000
_cell.length_b   1.000
_cell.length_c   1.000
_cell.angle_alpha   90.00
_cell.angle_beta   90.00
_cell.angle_gamma   90.00
#
_symmetry.space_group_name_H-M   'P 1'
#
loop_
_entity.id
_entity.type
_entity.pdbx_description
1 polymer ?
#
loop_
_entity_poly.entity_id
_entity_poly.type
_entity_poly.pdbx_seq_one_letter_code
_entity_poly.pdbx_strand_id
1 'polypeptide(L)'
;MGGKEVKNTLNKAMKKTTKKTMKKKLLAVTSVIVVVLAVVGLWGYNTFFRANPQVKQQLYHQFGANFFNTFPDSAGGKTAAAVGGVSGQGAGVKPGTGTQSLGSTGSTTPSDPSRGAAGGLPTSAGLGSGYPSNAATAGAGPSNSEPATVESPGGNATAQPLTEAGVVRKYMPEIQSLQSVALSRLDTLYAAAVQEYRQEKATGRVNRAALAQKYIQAGNLLEGNVDGRFYSILGSMQSELVSDGLPTDQVGVIKREYEAAKAARRSAILGKALGG
;
A
#
# COMPACT_ATOMS: atom_id res chain seq x y z
N MET A 1 -68.99 -11.35 -42.71
CA MET A 1 -67.75 -11.48 -41.92
C MET A 1 -66.69 -10.60 -42.56
N GLY A 2 -66.03 -9.67 -41.84
CA GLY A 2 -64.97 -8.84 -42.46
C GLY A 2 -64.63 -7.51 -41.76
N GLY A 3 -65.43 -7.03 -40.80
CA GLY A 3 -65.25 -5.70 -40.21
C GLY A 3 -64.37 -5.60 -38.96
N LYS A 4 -64.04 -6.72 -38.29
CA LYS A 4 -63.37 -6.71 -36.97
C LYS A 4 -61.86 -6.91 -37.03
N GLU A 5 -61.31 -7.47 -38.11
CA GLU A 5 -59.86 -7.72 -38.20
C GLU A 5 -59.03 -6.50 -38.62
N VAL A 6 -59.59 -5.59 -39.42
CA VAL A 6 -58.81 -4.45 -39.95
C VAL A 6 -58.47 -3.40 -38.87
N LYS A 7 -59.29 -3.28 -37.82
CA LYS A 7 -59.08 -2.29 -36.76
C LYS A 7 -57.93 -2.63 -35.81
N ASN A 8 -57.53 -3.91 -35.70
CA ASN A 8 -56.49 -4.34 -34.77
C ASN A 8 -55.07 -4.14 -35.33
N THR A 9 -54.92 -4.22 -36.66
CA THR A 9 -53.63 -4.05 -37.36
C THR A 9 -53.19 -2.60 -37.42
N LEU A 10 -54.14 -1.66 -37.60
CA LEU A 10 -53.82 -0.23 -37.69
C LEU A 10 -53.30 0.35 -36.36
N ASN A 11 -53.84 -0.11 -35.22
CA ASN A 11 -53.43 0.36 -33.89
C ASN A 11 -52.04 -0.17 -33.48
N LYS A 12 -51.61 -1.32 -34.04
CA LYS A 12 -50.27 -1.90 -33.80
C LYS A 12 -49.17 -1.20 -34.60
N ALA A 13 -49.51 -0.64 -35.78
CA ALA A 13 -48.57 0.11 -36.60
C ALA A 13 -48.28 1.52 -36.03
N MET A 14 -49.29 2.24 -35.54
CA MET A 14 -49.10 3.59 -34.98
C MET A 14 -48.31 3.61 -33.66
N LYS A 15 -48.38 2.57 -32.83
CA LYS A 15 -47.59 2.54 -31.56
C LYS A 15 -46.10 2.18 -31.76
N LYS A 16 -45.73 1.59 -32.91
CA LYS A 16 -44.33 1.21 -33.19
C LYS A 16 -43.48 2.39 -33.69
N THR A 17 -44.08 3.38 -34.34
CA THR A 17 -43.35 4.52 -34.92
C THR A 17 -43.04 5.64 -33.93
N THR A 18 -43.85 5.85 -32.90
CA THR A 18 -43.59 6.89 -31.87
C THR A 18 -42.59 6.47 -30.80
N LYS A 19 -42.36 5.16 -30.60
CA LYS A 19 -41.41 4.65 -29.59
C LYS A 19 -39.94 4.67 -30.04
N LYS A 20 -39.70 4.81 -31.36
CA LYS A 20 -38.36 4.78 -31.97
C LYS A 20 -37.69 6.16 -32.02
N THR A 21 -38.46 7.24 -32.05
CA THR A 21 -37.97 8.63 -32.14
C THR A 21 -37.61 9.26 -30.79
N MET A 22 -38.19 8.80 -29.68
CA MET A 22 -37.86 9.33 -28.35
C MET A 22 -36.55 8.76 -27.75
N LYS A 23 -36.14 7.54 -28.12
CA LYS A 23 -34.90 6.92 -27.63
C LYS A 23 -33.62 7.59 -28.17
N LYS A 24 -33.68 8.15 -29.38
CA LYS A 24 -32.52 8.83 -29.99
C LYS A 24 -32.22 10.18 -29.33
N LYS A 25 -33.26 10.92 -28.89
CA LYS A 25 -33.08 12.17 -28.15
C LYS A 25 -32.58 11.94 -26.71
N LEU A 26 -33.02 10.86 -26.07
CA LEU A 26 -32.53 10.48 -24.74
C LEU A 26 -31.04 10.09 -24.76
N LEU A 27 -30.60 9.26 -25.73
CA LEU A 27 -29.19 8.89 -25.90
C LEU A 27 -28.27 10.09 -26.17
N ALA A 28 -28.76 11.10 -26.90
CA ALA A 28 -27.99 12.32 -27.16
C ALA A 28 -27.76 13.14 -25.88
N VAL A 29 -28.77 13.27 -25.01
CA VAL A 29 -28.63 14.00 -23.74
C VAL A 29 -27.70 13.28 -22.76
N THR A 30 -27.77 11.94 -22.69
CA THR A 30 -26.87 11.16 -21.81
C THR A 30 -25.41 11.25 -22.27
N SER A 31 -25.15 11.26 -23.58
CA SER A 31 -23.79 11.43 -24.13
C SER A 31 -23.20 12.80 -23.77
N VAL A 32 -23.99 13.88 -23.83
CA VAL A 32 -23.52 15.22 -23.47
C VAL A 32 -23.19 15.31 -21.97
N ILE A 33 -24.00 14.70 -21.10
CA ILE A 33 -23.72 14.70 -19.64
C ILE A 33 -22.44 13.93 -19.32
N VAL A 34 -22.18 12.79 -19.97
CA VAL A 34 -20.93 12.03 -19.78
C VAL A 34 -19.72 12.83 -20.27
N VAL A 35 -19.84 13.55 -21.38
CA VAL A 35 -18.76 14.42 -21.89
C VAL A 35 -18.53 15.62 -20.96
N VAL A 36 -19.59 16.25 -20.44
CA VAL A 36 -19.46 17.34 -19.46
C VAL A 36 -18.83 16.85 -18.16
N LEU A 37 -19.21 15.67 -17.65
CA LEU A 37 -18.58 15.07 -16.48
C LEU A 37 -17.13 14.64 -16.75
N ALA A 38 -16.80 14.20 -17.95
CA ALA A 38 -15.42 13.89 -18.34
C ALA A 38 -14.57 15.15 -18.45
N VAL A 39 -15.09 16.24 -19.01
CA VAL A 39 -14.38 17.53 -19.15
C VAL A 39 -14.24 18.24 -17.81
N VAL A 40 -15.30 18.30 -16.99
CA VAL A 40 -15.25 18.87 -15.63
C VAL A 40 -14.41 17.96 -14.72
N GLY A 41 -14.46 16.65 -14.91
CA GLY A 41 -13.59 15.68 -14.25
C GLY A 41 -12.12 15.93 -14.58
N LEU A 42 -11.76 16.05 -15.86
CA LEU A 42 -10.37 16.31 -16.28
C LEU A 42 -9.87 17.69 -15.84
N TRP A 43 -10.69 18.72 -15.97
CA TRP A 43 -10.31 20.10 -15.65
C TRP A 43 -10.29 20.34 -14.14
N GLY A 44 -11.29 19.84 -13.42
CA GLY A 44 -11.32 19.83 -11.97
C GLY A 44 -10.19 19.01 -11.38
N TYR A 45 -9.86 17.85 -11.97
CA TYR A 45 -8.78 17.01 -11.47
C TYR A 45 -7.42 17.69 -11.62
N ASN A 46 -7.15 18.28 -12.80
CA ASN A 46 -5.91 19.00 -13.03
C ASN A 46 -5.80 20.28 -12.16
N THR A 47 -6.91 20.92 -11.80
CA THR A 47 -6.87 22.17 -11.01
C THR A 47 -6.81 21.91 -9.51
N PHE A 48 -7.57 20.94 -8.99
CA PHE A 48 -7.59 20.61 -7.55
C PHE A 48 -6.47 19.66 -7.11
N PHE A 49 -5.94 18.80 -8.01
CA PHE A 49 -4.89 17.83 -7.65
C PHE A 49 -3.50 18.21 -8.18
N ARG A 50 -3.24 19.48 -8.54
CA ARG A 50 -1.85 19.92 -8.79
C ARG A 50 -1.03 19.58 -7.55
N ALA A 51 0.10 18.89 -7.76
CA ALA A 51 1.07 18.64 -6.71
C ALA A 51 1.47 19.98 -6.11
N ASN A 52 1.01 20.25 -4.90
CA ASN A 52 1.37 21.48 -4.22
C ASN A 52 2.76 21.22 -3.60
N PRO A 53 3.81 21.93 -4.04
CA PRO A 53 5.16 21.69 -3.52
C PRO A 53 5.23 21.90 -2.01
N GLN A 54 4.39 22.76 -1.43
CA GLN A 54 4.31 22.95 0.02
C GLN A 54 3.74 21.72 0.73
N VAL A 55 2.68 21.11 0.18
CA VAL A 55 2.12 19.86 0.72
C VAL A 55 3.14 18.74 0.65
N LYS A 56 3.91 18.65 -0.46
CA LYS A 56 5.00 17.68 -0.58
C LYS A 56 6.07 17.87 0.50
N GLN A 57 6.47 19.11 0.78
CA GLN A 57 7.42 19.41 1.87
C GLN A 57 6.85 19.06 3.24
N GLN A 58 5.57 19.37 3.50
CA GLN A 58 4.90 18.98 4.74
C GLN A 58 4.84 17.46 4.91
N LEU A 59 4.54 16.72 3.85
CA LEU A 59 4.54 15.25 3.89
C LEU A 59 5.94 14.70 4.17
N TYR A 60 6.99 15.25 3.57
CA TYR A 60 8.36 14.84 3.89
C TYR A 60 8.78 15.23 5.29
N HIS A 61 8.31 16.36 5.81
CA HIS A 61 8.55 16.73 7.20
C HIS A 61 7.81 15.79 8.18
N GLN A 62 6.57 15.41 7.85
CA GLN A 62 5.72 14.58 8.71
C GLN A 62 6.14 13.10 8.69
N PHE A 63 6.44 12.53 7.53
CA PHE A 63 6.71 11.10 7.36
C PHE A 63 8.20 10.80 7.13
N GLY A 64 9.00 11.81 6.78
CA GLY A 64 10.39 11.63 6.34
C GLY A 64 10.50 11.31 4.85
N ALA A 65 11.62 11.69 4.23
CA ALA A 65 11.91 11.36 2.84
C ALA A 65 11.99 9.84 2.59
N ASN A 66 12.51 9.10 3.57
CA ASN A 66 12.68 7.65 3.50
C ASN A 66 11.35 6.89 3.42
N PHE A 67 10.28 7.47 3.96
CA PHE A 67 8.95 6.88 3.91
C PHE A 67 8.42 6.75 2.48
N PHE A 68 8.75 7.66 1.58
CA PHE A 68 8.28 7.60 0.19
C PHE A 68 9.30 7.01 -0.76
N ASN A 69 10.60 7.12 -0.45
CA ASN A 69 11.66 6.81 -1.43
C ASN A 69 12.42 5.51 -1.14
N THR A 70 12.47 5.06 0.12
CA THR A 70 13.27 3.89 0.49
C THR A 70 12.41 2.65 0.45
N PHE A 71 12.66 1.70 -0.46
CA PHE A 71 12.04 0.38 -0.42
C PHE A 71 13.16 -0.66 -0.27
N PRO A 72 12.94 -1.75 0.46
CA PRO A 72 13.95 -2.77 0.61
C PRO A 72 14.28 -3.37 -0.76
N ASP A 73 15.50 -3.14 -1.23
CA ASP A 73 16.07 -3.89 -2.33
C ASP A 73 16.30 -5.31 -1.82
N SER A 74 15.59 -6.32 -2.34
CA SER A 74 15.79 -7.70 -1.86
C SER A 74 16.94 -8.42 -2.56
N ALA A 75 17.71 -7.70 -3.39
CA ALA A 75 18.98 -8.19 -3.91
C ALA A 75 20.06 -8.00 -2.83
N GLY A 76 20.44 -9.10 -2.18
CA GLY A 76 21.50 -9.14 -1.17
C GLY A 76 22.76 -8.42 -1.63
N GLY A 77 23.12 -7.35 -0.92
CA GLY A 77 24.29 -6.54 -1.27
C GLY A 77 24.48 -5.32 -0.37
N LYS A 78 24.70 -5.57 0.93
CA LYS A 78 25.43 -4.69 1.87
C LYS A 78 25.17 -3.17 1.75
N THR A 79 24.11 -2.67 2.39
CA THR A 79 24.17 -1.53 3.33
C THR A 79 22.79 -1.30 3.94
N ALA A 80 22.51 -1.98 5.05
CA ALA A 80 21.46 -1.58 5.98
C ALA A 80 22.07 -1.54 7.39
N ALA A 81 22.99 -0.61 7.59
CA ALA A 81 23.39 -0.20 8.93
C ALA A 81 22.60 1.06 9.28
N ALA A 82 21.85 0.96 10.39
CA ALA A 82 21.24 2.04 11.16
C ALA A 82 20.12 2.84 10.49
N VAL A 83 18.88 2.34 10.60
CA VAL A 83 17.73 3.23 10.82
C VAL A 83 17.30 3.05 12.28
N GLY A 84 17.85 3.92 13.12
CA GLY A 84 17.45 4.07 14.51
C GLY A 84 15.99 4.47 14.61
N GLY A 85 15.32 3.91 15.62
CA GLY A 85 13.95 4.24 15.95
C GLY A 85 13.78 5.73 16.22
N VAL A 86 12.81 6.35 15.55
CA VAL A 86 12.29 7.64 15.96
C VAL A 86 11.12 7.39 16.92
N SER A 87 11.45 7.31 18.20
CA SER A 87 10.51 7.55 19.28
C SER A 87 10.16 9.04 19.25
N GLY A 88 8.94 9.34 18.82
CA GLY A 88 8.38 10.69 18.88
C GLY A 88 8.14 11.11 20.33
N GLN A 89 8.97 12.03 20.82
CA GLN A 89 8.68 12.85 21.99
C GLN A 89 8.61 14.30 21.51
N GLY A 90 7.41 14.89 21.56
CA GLY A 90 7.23 16.31 21.31
C GLY A 90 7.56 17.14 22.55
N ALA A 91 8.13 18.33 22.34
CA ALA A 91 7.98 19.51 23.17
C ALA A 91 8.58 20.72 22.42
N GLY A 92 7.93 21.88 22.55
CA GLY A 92 8.04 23.00 21.62
C GLY A 92 9.33 23.80 21.69
N VAL A 93 9.60 24.50 20.59
CA VAL A 93 10.57 25.59 20.54
C VAL A 93 9.89 26.84 19.98
N LYS A 94 9.80 27.84 20.86
CA LYS A 94 9.45 29.23 20.59
C LYS A 94 10.70 29.95 20.05
N PRO A 95 10.61 30.85 19.07
CA PRO A 95 11.78 31.55 18.54
C PRO A 95 12.18 32.69 19.49
N GLY A 96 13.48 32.78 19.80
CA GLY A 96 14.03 33.81 20.67
C GLY A 96 15.49 34.12 20.31
N THR A 97 15.70 35.34 19.87
CA THR A 97 16.93 36.08 19.58
C THR A 97 18.02 35.96 20.64
N GLY A 98 19.29 35.95 20.18
CA GLY A 98 20.47 35.70 21.01
C GLY A 98 20.88 36.81 21.96
N THR A 99 21.89 36.51 22.77
CA THR A 99 23.06 37.34 23.18
C THR A 99 23.93 36.48 24.11
N GLN A 100 25.25 36.54 23.93
CA GLN A 100 26.28 35.81 24.67
C GLN A 100 26.51 36.42 26.06
N SER A 101 26.84 35.62 27.08
CA SER A 101 27.76 36.06 28.17
C SER A 101 28.23 34.87 29.02
N LEU A 102 29.54 34.85 29.29
CA LEU A 102 30.29 33.90 30.10
C LEU A 102 29.98 34.01 31.61
N GLY A 103 30.20 32.91 32.35
CA GLY A 103 30.89 32.97 33.65
C GLY A 103 30.31 32.17 34.83
N SER A 104 31.18 31.31 35.39
CA SER A 104 31.43 31.08 36.83
C SER A 104 30.66 30.01 37.64
N THR A 105 31.39 28.94 37.95
CA THR A 105 31.69 28.33 39.27
C THR A 105 30.70 28.41 40.44
N GLY A 106 30.38 27.26 41.04
CA GLY A 106 29.85 27.20 42.41
C GLY A 106 29.30 25.82 42.82
N SER A 107 30.11 25.05 43.53
CA SER A 107 29.78 23.79 44.22
C SER A 107 28.98 24.03 45.50
N THR A 108 27.97 23.21 45.79
CA THR A 108 27.69 22.63 47.13
C THR A 108 26.61 21.54 47.07
N THR A 109 26.99 20.30 47.40
CA THR A 109 26.17 19.31 48.13
C THR A 109 26.33 19.60 49.64
N PRO A 110 25.41 19.21 50.57
CA PRO A 110 25.01 17.80 50.78
C PRO A 110 23.64 17.48 51.45
N SER A 111 23.35 16.17 51.53
CA SER A 111 22.62 15.45 52.62
C SER A 111 21.12 15.09 52.48
N ASP A 112 20.91 13.77 52.31
CA ASP A 112 19.84 12.82 52.76
C ASP A 112 19.33 13.08 54.23
N PRO A 113 18.32 12.40 54.84
CA PRO A 113 17.47 11.27 54.40
C PRO A 113 15.97 11.27 54.83
N SER A 114 15.16 10.32 54.33
CA SER A 114 14.27 9.45 55.15
C SER A 114 13.25 8.56 54.39
N ARG A 115 13.52 7.25 54.50
CA ARG A 115 12.70 6.02 54.65
C ARG A 115 11.15 6.04 54.68
N GLY A 116 10.61 4.99 54.03
CA GLY A 116 9.54 4.08 54.52
C GLY A 116 8.20 4.15 53.76
N ALA A 117 7.42 3.11 53.51
CA ALA A 117 7.52 1.65 53.61
C ALA A 117 6.22 1.06 52.97
N ALA A 118 6.35 -0.14 52.39
CA ALA A 118 5.37 -1.24 52.28
C ALA A 118 3.94 -1.04 51.71
N GLY A 119 3.54 -1.94 50.78
CA GLY A 119 2.15 -2.40 50.72
C GLY A 119 1.61 -2.90 49.36
N GLY A 120 1.74 -4.20 49.09
CA GLY A 120 0.60 -5.04 48.68
C GLY A 120 0.13 -5.07 47.21
N LEU A 121 0.42 -6.18 46.54
CA LEU A 121 -0.42 -6.78 45.48
C LEU A 121 -1.82 -7.14 46.05
N PRO A 122 -2.84 -7.28 45.18
CA PRO A 122 -3.23 -8.63 44.78
C PRO A 122 -3.52 -8.81 43.28
N THR A 123 -3.21 -10.02 42.83
CA THR A 123 -3.52 -10.66 41.54
C THR A 123 -4.95 -11.18 41.49
N SER A 124 -5.60 -11.05 40.32
CA SER A 124 -6.72 -11.90 39.84
C SER A 124 -6.72 -11.85 38.30
N ALA A 125 -6.42 -12.95 37.60
CA ALA A 125 -7.37 -13.89 36.96
C ALA A 125 -8.29 -13.19 35.94
N GLY A 126 -8.42 -13.56 34.66
CA GLY A 126 -7.99 -14.70 33.84
C GLY A 126 -8.71 -14.58 32.47
N LEU A 127 -8.56 -15.62 31.62
CA LEU A 127 -9.14 -15.82 30.25
C LEU A 127 -8.27 -15.23 29.10
N GLY A 128 -7.80 -15.94 28.09
CA GLY A 128 -8.02 -17.33 27.64
C GLY A 128 -8.22 -17.38 26.11
N SER A 129 -7.26 -17.94 25.37
CA SER A 129 -7.30 -18.49 23.98
C SER A 129 -5.94 -18.24 23.30
N GLY A 130 -5.17 -19.18 22.79
CA GLY A 130 -5.45 -20.55 22.36
C GLY A 130 -4.91 -20.73 20.93
N TYR A 131 -3.61 -21.00 20.77
CA TYR A 131 -3.01 -21.47 19.52
C TYR A 131 -2.33 -22.82 19.78
N PRO A 132 -2.68 -23.90 19.05
CA PRO A 132 -1.98 -25.17 19.19
C PRO A 132 -0.70 -25.18 18.34
N SER A 133 0.43 -25.42 19.03
CA SER A 133 1.71 -25.85 18.48
C SER A 133 1.67 -27.36 18.21
N ASN A 134 1.96 -27.75 16.97
CA ASN A 134 2.00 -29.15 16.57
C ASN A 134 3.39 -29.73 16.89
N ALA A 135 3.43 -30.68 17.82
CA ALA A 135 4.63 -31.32 18.32
C ALA A 135 4.95 -32.63 17.57
N ALA A 136 6.24 -32.90 17.53
CA ALA A 136 6.90 -34.05 16.93
C ALA A 136 6.40 -35.39 17.50
N THR A 137 6.30 -36.39 16.61
CA THR A 137 6.22 -37.81 16.99
C THR A 137 7.54 -38.48 16.63
N ALA A 138 8.25 -38.94 17.65
CA ALA A 138 9.37 -39.84 17.55
C ALA A 138 8.85 -41.28 17.44
N GLY A 139 9.36 -42.04 16.47
CA GLY A 139 9.15 -43.47 16.32
C GLY A 139 10.47 -44.12 15.92
N ALA A 140 10.94 -45.06 16.73
CA ALA A 140 12.23 -45.72 16.63
C ALA A 140 12.13 -47.10 15.94
N GLY A 141 13.12 -47.37 15.07
CA GLY A 141 13.74 -48.69 14.77
C GLY A 141 13.12 -49.58 13.68
N PRO A 142 13.84 -50.59 13.13
CA PRO A 142 15.26 -50.93 13.31
C PRO A 142 16.07 -51.06 11.99
N SER A 143 17.39 -51.19 12.19
CA SER A 143 18.48 -51.42 11.24
C SER A 143 18.31 -52.64 10.31
N ASN A 144 18.81 -52.49 9.08
CA ASN A 144 19.40 -53.61 8.33
C ASN A 144 20.67 -53.14 7.60
N SER A 145 21.75 -53.90 7.77
CA SER A 145 23.11 -53.61 7.33
C SER A 145 23.41 -54.17 5.93
N GLU A 146 24.22 -53.39 5.18
CA GLU A 146 25.18 -53.80 4.12
C GLU A 146 24.70 -54.26 2.73
N PRO A 147 25.54 -54.17 1.66
CA PRO A 147 26.95 -53.76 1.61
C PRO A 147 27.25 -52.57 0.68
N ALA A 148 28.44 -52.00 0.91
CA ALA A 148 29.04 -50.91 0.17
C ALA A 148 29.30 -51.25 -1.31
N THR A 149 28.85 -50.37 -2.21
CA THR A 149 29.41 -50.24 -3.56
C THR A 149 30.13 -48.90 -3.60
N VAL A 150 31.44 -48.97 -3.78
CA VAL A 150 32.35 -47.83 -3.84
C VAL A 150 32.27 -47.28 -5.26
N GLU A 151 31.47 -46.23 -5.47
CA GLU A 151 31.49 -45.47 -6.71
C GLU A 151 32.07 -44.06 -6.50
N SER A 152 33.03 -43.78 -7.36
CA SER A 152 33.96 -42.65 -7.46
C SER A 152 33.32 -41.25 -7.35
N PRO A 153 34.02 -40.25 -6.77
CA PRO A 153 33.55 -38.87 -6.70
C PRO A 153 33.75 -38.16 -8.06
N GLY A 154 32.90 -38.48 -9.03
CA GLY A 154 32.76 -37.77 -10.30
C GLY A 154 31.60 -36.79 -10.24
N GLY A 155 31.64 -35.83 -9.31
CA GLY A 155 30.61 -34.81 -9.11
C GLY A 155 30.56 -33.80 -10.25
N ASN A 156 30.05 -34.22 -11.41
CA ASN A 156 29.54 -33.32 -12.42
C ASN A 156 28.29 -32.67 -11.83
N ALA A 157 28.44 -31.50 -11.22
CA ALA A 157 27.33 -30.65 -10.85
C ALA A 157 26.58 -30.29 -12.14
N THR A 158 25.58 -31.10 -12.49
CA THR A 158 24.60 -30.81 -13.53
C THR A 158 23.97 -29.47 -13.17
N ALA A 159 24.45 -28.40 -13.81
CA ALA A 159 23.80 -27.12 -13.82
C ALA A 159 22.36 -27.37 -14.27
N GLN A 160 21.40 -27.26 -13.34
CA GLN A 160 20.00 -27.44 -13.71
C GLN A 160 19.69 -26.44 -14.82
N PRO A 161 19.03 -26.89 -15.91
CA PRO A 161 18.69 -25.99 -17.00
C PRO A 161 17.89 -24.83 -16.43
N LEU A 162 18.30 -23.62 -16.76
CA LEU A 162 17.63 -22.42 -16.30
C LEU A 162 16.22 -22.42 -16.90
N THR A 163 15.21 -22.46 -16.03
CA THR A 163 13.80 -22.49 -16.43
C THR A 163 13.17 -21.13 -16.22
N GLU A 164 12.13 -20.82 -17.00
CA GLU A 164 11.27 -19.64 -16.79
C GLU A 164 10.84 -19.52 -15.33
N ALA A 165 10.34 -20.62 -14.74
CA ALA A 165 9.93 -20.68 -13.34
C ALA A 165 11.07 -20.35 -12.37
N GLY A 166 12.31 -20.74 -12.70
CA GLY A 166 13.50 -20.41 -11.93
C GLY A 166 13.77 -18.91 -11.90
N VAL A 167 13.71 -18.25 -13.06
CA VAL A 167 13.87 -16.79 -13.19
C VAL A 167 12.74 -16.07 -12.48
N VAL A 168 11.47 -16.44 -12.70
CA VAL A 168 10.32 -15.81 -12.02
C VAL A 168 10.44 -15.95 -10.48
N ARG A 169 10.80 -17.14 -9.99
CA ARG A 169 10.99 -17.40 -8.54
C ARG A 169 12.06 -16.52 -7.91
N LYS A 170 13.07 -16.08 -8.67
CA LYS A 170 14.13 -15.18 -8.20
C LYS A 170 13.60 -13.80 -7.84
N TYR A 171 12.66 -13.27 -8.63
CA TYR A 171 12.15 -11.90 -8.48
C TYR A 171 10.86 -11.80 -7.67
N MET A 172 10.06 -12.87 -7.58
CA MET A 172 8.80 -12.85 -6.83
C MET A 172 8.93 -12.39 -5.35
N PRO A 173 9.97 -12.80 -4.59
CA PRO A 173 10.17 -12.29 -3.23
C PRO A 173 10.34 -10.78 -3.16
N GLU A 174 11.01 -10.15 -4.15
CA GLU A 174 11.15 -8.69 -4.22
C GLU A 174 9.80 -7.99 -4.41
N ILE A 175 8.97 -8.52 -5.32
CA ILE A 175 7.64 -7.98 -5.59
C ILE A 175 6.75 -8.10 -4.34
N GLN A 176 6.80 -9.24 -3.64
CA GLN A 176 6.03 -9.48 -2.41
C GLN A 176 6.48 -8.57 -1.26
N SER A 177 7.79 -8.37 -1.11
CA SER A 177 8.37 -7.45 -0.14
C SER A 177 7.92 -6.01 -0.42
N LEU A 178 8.02 -5.57 -1.67
CA LEU A 178 7.57 -4.26 -2.12
C LEU A 178 6.08 -4.04 -1.81
N GLN A 179 5.22 -5.01 -2.12
CA GLN A 179 3.80 -4.96 -1.83
C GLN A 179 3.53 -4.82 -0.33
N SER A 180 4.22 -5.60 0.51
CA SER A 180 4.04 -5.57 1.97
C SER A 180 4.40 -4.20 2.54
N VAL A 181 5.52 -3.63 2.10
CA VAL A 181 5.95 -2.28 2.50
C VAL A 181 4.97 -1.21 2.01
N ALA A 182 4.51 -1.31 0.76
CA ALA A 182 3.54 -0.38 0.19
C ALA A 182 2.22 -0.38 0.99
N LEU A 183 1.71 -1.56 1.34
CA LEU A 183 0.48 -1.71 2.13
C LEU A 183 0.63 -1.11 3.54
N SER A 184 1.73 -1.41 4.23
CA SER A 184 2.01 -0.84 5.56
C SER A 184 2.08 0.69 5.54
N ARG A 185 2.72 1.27 4.52
CA ARG A 185 2.80 2.72 4.34
C ARG A 185 1.44 3.34 4.03
N LEU A 186 0.65 2.69 3.18
CA LEU A 186 -0.70 3.13 2.87
C LEU A 186 -1.60 3.14 4.12
N ASP A 187 -1.50 2.12 4.96
CA ASP A 187 -2.23 2.05 6.23
C ASP A 187 -1.76 3.14 7.20
N THR A 188 -0.46 3.45 7.23
CA THR A 188 0.08 4.58 8.00
C THR A 188 -0.47 5.93 7.52
N LEU A 189 -0.51 6.17 6.21
CA LEU A 189 -1.11 7.38 5.64
C LEU A 189 -2.59 7.51 6.01
N TYR A 190 -3.35 6.41 5.92
CA TYR A 190 -4.76 6.39 6.29
C TYR A 190 -4.96 6.70 7.78
N ALA A 191 -4.19 6.06 8.67
CA ALA A 191 -4.27 6.29 10.11
C ALA A 191 -3.98 7.76 10.47
N ALA A 192 -2.94 8.35 9.87
CA ALA A 192 -2.60 9.76 10.04
C ALA A 192 -3.73 10.69 9.56
N ALA A 193 -4.35 10.39 8.40
CA ALA A 193 -5.47 11.15 7.88
C ALA A 193 -6.67 11.17 8.84
N VAL A 194 -7.02 9.99 9.39
CA VAL A 194 -8.11 9.85 10.36
C VAL A 194 -7.80 10.60 11.65
N GLN A 195 -6.56 10.52 12.13
CA GLN A 195 -6.13 11.21 13.35
C GLN A 195 -6.19 12.73 13.20
N GLU A 196 -5.65 13.28 12.12
CA GLU A 196 -5.64 14.72 11.83
C GLU A 196 -7.08 15.25 11.65
N TYR A 197 -7.94 14.51 10.95
CA TYR A 197 -9.37 14.83 10.87
C TYR A 197 -10.03 14.95 12.24
N ARG A 198 -9.79 13.99 13.13
CA ARG A 198 -10.37 13.97 14.49
C ARG A 198 -9.87 15.17 15.32
N GLN A 199 -8.59 15.51 15.22
CA GLN A 199 -7.99 16.63 15.92
C GLN A 199 -8.57 17.97 15.43
N GLU A 200 -8.62 18.19 14.11
CA GLU A 200 -9.22 19.41 13.55
C GLU A 200 -10.72 19.52 13.90
N LYS A 201 -11.43 18.39 13.97
CA LYS A 201 -12.86 18.34 14.31
C LYS A 201 -13.11 18.80 15.74
N ALA A 202 -12.27 18.41 16.68
CA ALA A 202 -12.36 18.85 18.07
C ALA A 202 -12.21 20.38 18.22
N THR A 203 -11.50 21.04 17.29
CA THR A 203 -11.28 22.49 17.31
C THR A 203 -12.28 23.30 16.49
N GLY A 204 -13.21 22.63 15.79
CA GLY A 204 -14.22 23.27 14.94
C GLY A 204 -13.69 23.87 13.63
N ARG A 205 -12.43 23.60 13.25
CA ARG A 205 -11.77 24.20 12.07
C ARG A 205 -11.40 23.21 10.97
N VAL A 206 -12.15 22.12 10.82
CA VAL A 206 -11.82 21.10 9.81
C VAL A 206 -11.89 21.64 8.40
N ASN A 207 -10.75 21.65 7.71
CA ASN A 207 -10.73 21.84 6.27
C ASN A 207 -10.70 20.49 5.56
N ARG A 208 -11.87 19.88 5.40
CA ARG A 208 -12.02 18.53 4.83
C ARG A 208 -11.38 18.41 3.43
N ALA A 209 -11.51 19.46 2.62
CA ALA A 209 -10.98 19.49 1.27
C ALA A 209 -9.45 19.53 1.28
N ALA A 210 -8.84 20.40 2.08
CA ALA A 210 -7.39 20.49 2.21
C ALA A 210 -6.79 19.19 2.79
N LEU A 211 -7.44 18.60 3.79
CA LEU A 211 -7.02 17.33 4.37
C LEU A 211 -7.08 16.19 3.36
N ALA A 212 -8.20 16.06 2.63
CA ALA A 212 -8.35 15.07 1.58
C ALA A 212 -7.28 15.26 0.48
N GLN A 213 -7.06 16.50 0.03
CA GLN A 213 -6.05 16.83 -0.97
C GLN A 213 -4.64 16.44 -0.49
N LYS A 214 -4.29 16.74 0.77
CA LYS A 214 -3.01 16.37 1.38
C LYS A 214 -2.75 14.87 1.31
N TYR A 215 -3.69 14.05 1.77
CA TYR A 215 -3.51 12.60 1.82
C TYR A 215 -3.67 11.91 0.46
N ILE A 216 -4.45 12.47 -0.47
CA ILE A 216 -4.46 12.01 -1.87
C ILE A 216 -3.10 12.27 -2.52
N GLN A 217 -2.49 13.44 -2.30
CA GLN A 217 -1.13 13.71 -2.79
C GLN A 217 -0.09 12.77 -2.17
N ALA A 218 -0.21 12.46 -0.87
CA ALA A 218 0.64 11.48 -0.22
C ALA A 218 0.48 10.07 -0.82
N GLY A 219 -0.76 9.64 -1.08
CA GLY A 219 -1.06 8.37 -1.73
C GLY A 219 -0.48 8.28 -3.14
N ASN A 220 -0.66 9.33 -3.95
CA ASN A 220 -0.11 9.38 -5.31
C ASN A 220 1.43 9.37 -5.32
N LEU A 221 2.06 10.06 -4.37
CA LEU A 221 3.52 10.04 -4.22
C LEU A 221 4.02 8.66 -3.82
N LEU A 222 3.38 8.00 -2.86
CA LEU A 222 3.71 6.63 -2.46
C LEU A 222 3.54 5.68 -3.65
N GLU A 223 2.40 5.73 -4.32
CA GLU A 223 2.10 4.87 -5.47
C GLU A 223 3.10 5.06 -6.61
N GLY A 224 3.44 6.30 -6.98
CA GLY A 224 4.40 6.55 -8.05
C GLY A 224 5.78 5.94 -7.77
N ASN A 225 6.24 5.97 -6.51
CA ASN A 225 7.50 5.33 -6.14
C ASN A 225 7.41 3.79 -6.12
N VAL A 226 6.28 3.24 -5.67
CA VAL A 226 6.03 1.79 -5.70
C VAL A 226 5.95 1.28 -7.16
N ASP A 227 5.20 1.98 -8.01
CA ASP A 227 5.10 1.71 -9.46
C ASP A 227 6.50 1.72 -10.10
N GLY A 228 7.29 2.76 -9.83
CA GLY A 228 8.66 2.86 -10.35
C GLY A 228 9.54 1.67 -9.95
N ARG A 229 9.48 1.24 -8.68
CA ARG A 229 10.25 0.07 -8.22
C ARG A 229 9.73 -1.23 -8.82
N PHE A 230 8.41 -1.42 -8.86
CA PHE A 230 7.79 -2.60 -9.44
C PHE A 230 8.16 -2.78 -10.92
N TYR A 231 8.04 -1.72 -11.72
CA TYR A 231 8.39 -1.77 -13.14
C TYR A 231 9.88 -1.96 -13.38
N SER A 232 10.74 -1.49 -12.48
CA SER A 232 12.18 -1.78 -12.52
C SER A 232 12.45 -3.27 -12.30
N ILE A 233 11.87 -3.89 -11.27
CA ILE A 233 11.98 -5.33 -10.99
C ILE A 233 11.46 -6.16 -12.18
N LEU A 234 10.31 -5.77 -12.72
CA LEU A 234 9.67 -6.43 -13.85
C LEU A 234 10.54 -6.34 -15.12
N GLY A 235 11.17 -5.19 -15.35
CA GLY A 235 12.12 -4.99 -16.45
C GLY A 235 13.36 -5.88 -16.33
N SER A 236 13.92 -6.01 -15.12
CA SER A 236 15.05 -6.93 -14.86
C SER A 236 14.66 -8.39 -15.11
N MET A 237 13.49 -8.82 -14.63
CA MET A 237 12.97 -10.16 -14.89
C MET A 237 12.80 -10.43 -16.39
N GLN A 238 12.21 -9.48 -17.13
CA GLN A 238 12.04 -9.61 -18.58
C GLN A 238 13.38 -9.69 -19.31
N SER A 239 14.35 -8.87 -18.91
CA SER A 239 15.68 -8.87 -19.51
C SER A 239 16.40 -10.20 -19.32
N GLU A 240 16.29 -10.82 -18.14
CA GLU A 240 16.90 -12.13 -17.86
C GLU A 240 16.22 -13.23 -18.69
N LEU A 241 14.89 -13.27 -18.73
CA LEU A 241 14.15 -14.22 -19.57
C LEU A 241 14.54 -14.13 -21.05
N VAL A 242 14.64 -12.91 -21.60
CA VAL A 242 15.04 -12.70 -23.00
C VAL A 242 16.49 -13.13 -23.23
N SER A 243 17.40 -12.80 -22.31
CA SER A 243 18.82 -13.19 -22.40
C SER A 243 19.00 -14.71 -22.47
N ASP A 244 18.14 -15.45 -21.77
CA ASP A 244 18.21 -16.90 -21.68
C ASP A 244 17.34 -17.62 -22.74
N GLY A 245 16.73 -16.87 -23.66
CA GLY A 245 15.86 -17.42 -24.70
C GLY A 245 14.55 -18.01 -24.16
N LEU A 246 14.10 -17.55 -23.00
CA LEU A 246 12.90 -18.00 -22.31
C LEU A 246 11.67 -17.16 -22.68
N PRO A 247 10.45 -17.70 -22.60
CA PRO A 247 9.22 -16.95 -22.84
C PRO A 247 9.01 -15.85 -21.78
N THR A 248 8.31 -14.78 -22.18
CA THR A 248 8.07 -13.60 -21.33
C THR A 248 6.60 -13.41 -20.95
N ASP A 249 5.74 -14.39 -21.24
CA ASP A 249 4.30 -14.31 -21.00
C ASP A 249 3.96 -14.03 -19.53
N GLN A 250 4.73 -14.63 -18.59
CA GLN A 250 4.53 -14.40 -17.17
C GLN A 250 4.73 -12.95 -16.74
N VAL A 251 5.67 -12.23 -17.37
CA VAL A 251 5.89 -10.80 -17.10
C VAL A 251 4.59 -10.01 -17.32
N GLY A 252 3.86 -10.35 -18.39
CA GLY A 252 2.57 -9.75 -18.71
C GLY A 252 1.46 -10.10 -17.72
N VAL A 253 1.43 -11.33 -17.22
CA VAL A 253 0.47 -11.77 -16.19
C VAL A 253 0.71 -11.02 -14.88
N ILE A 254 1.96 -11.02 -14.39
CA ILE A 254 2.36 -10.34 -13.14
C ILE A 254 2.01 -8.85 -13.20
N LYS A 255 2.27 -8.19 -14.34
CA LYS A 255 1.88 -6.79 -14.56
C LYS A 255 0.37 -6.57 -14.42
N ARG A 256 -0.44 -7.42 -15.04
CA ARG A 256 -1.91 -7.30 -14.97
C ARG A 256 -2.43 -7.52 -13.56
N GLU A 257 -1.89 -8.50 -12.84
CA GLU A 257 -2.27 -8.77 -11.44
C GLU A 257 -1.92 -7.59 -10.54
N TYR A 258 -0.75 -6.98 -10.72
CA TYR A 258 -0.34 -5.79 -9.99
C TYR A 258 -1.31 -4.61 -10.21
N GLU A 259 -1.59 -4.27 -11.46
CA GLU A 259 -2.49 -3.15 -11.79
C GLU A 259 -3.93 -3.42 -11.29
N ALA A 260 -4.40 -4.66 -11.37
CA ALA A 260 -5.69 -5.06 -10.83
C ALA A 260 -5.75 -4.92 -9.30
N ALA A 261 -4.72 -5.39 -8.59
CA ALA A 261 -4.62 -5.27 -7.13
C ALA A 261 -4.59 -3.79 -6.69
N LYS A 262 -3.86 -2.95 -7.43
CA LYS A 262 -3.78 -1.49 -7.20
C LYS A 262 -5.16 -0.83 -7.35
N ALA A 263 -5.86 -1.11 -8.44
CA ALA A 263 -7.22 -0.60 -8.68
C ALA A 263 -8.23 -1.06 -7.62
N ALA A 264 -8.17 -2.33 -7.22
CA ALA A 264 -9.01 -2.89 -6.17
C ALA A 264 -8.78 -2.19 -4.83
N ARG A 265 -7.51 -1.96 -4.45
CA ARG A 265 -7.16 -1.29 -3.19
C ARG A 265 -7.62 0.17 -3.16
N ARG A 266 -7.43 0.93 -4.25
CA ARG A 266 -7.94 2.30 -4.38
C ARG A 266 -9.46 2.35 -4.16
N SER A 267 -10.18 1.46 -4.84
CA SER A 267 -11.64 1.36 -4.73
C SER A 267 -12.08 1.04 -3.29
N ALA A 268 -11.38 0.12 -2.62
CA ALA A 268 -11.68 -0.23 -1.23
C ALA A 268 -11.48 0.93 -0.25
N ILE A 269 -10.43 1.76 -0.45
CA ILE A 269 -10.17 2.92 0.42
C ILE A 269 -11.20 4.03 0.18
N LEU A 270 -11.52 4.33 -1.09
CA LEU A 270 -12.53 5.32 -1.43
C LEU A 270 -13.92 4.91 -0.92
N GLY A 271 -14.27 3.62 -1.02
CA GLY A 271 -15.51 3.09 -0.46
C GLY A 271 -15.60 3.31 1.06
N LYS A 272 -14.52 3.05 1.80
CA LYS A 272 -14.46 3.31 3.25
C LYS A 272 -14.58 4.80 3.58
N ALA A 273 -14.03 5.68 2.75
CA ALA A 273 -14.08 7.13 2.99
C ALA A 273 -15.45 7.76 2.68
N LEU A 274 -16.22 7.20 1.74
CA LEU A 274 -17.52 7.74 1.30
C LEU A 274 -18.72 7.13 2.01
N GLY A 275 -18.58 5.91 2.56
CA GLY A 275 -19.68 5.17 3.19
C GLY A 275 -19.69 5.20 4.73
N GLY A 276 -18.86 6.03 5.36
CA GLY A 276 -18.72 6.13 6.82
C GLY A 276 -19.19 7.45 7.41
#